data_AF-A0AAX1L823-F1
#
_entry.id   AF-A0AAX1L823-F1
#
_cell.length_a   1.000
_cell.length_b   1.000
_cell.length_c   1.000
_cell.angle_alpha   90.00
_cell.angle_beta   90.00
_cell.angle_gamma   90.00
#
_symmetry.space_group_name_H-M   'P 1'
#
loop_
_entity.id
_entity.type
_entity.pdbx_description
1 polymer ?
#
loop_
_entity_poly.entity_id
_entity_poly.type
_entity_poly.pdbx_seq_one_letter_code
_entity_poly.pdbx_strand_id
1 'polypeptide(L)'
;MYLDKIARRNRSEVFVVGIFNLALLVIVLFPVMSIIMLVHADHRTAWLSTDNFGAQSSFSTWSIGSGDGVLELSQVDRDQLGVVPIKNSKKDFRCSVGTGSNASEQFSRYLDYLSCESTLKDSAVIDPRTTHLVTLADSKTKSQAHDEVEAKTSLDYTVWYLVLVYVIIVVIPCLICFWNVSKIFDSKWGDTAKTMALRGIPKVFAALMLSAAPLTGLITSFLVAAVPLYLVSRVLQHVSWEGRGFLLIDAWIGLGGALSCGALFTIVLAALTCARRGKIVAEID
;
A
#
# COMPACT_ATOMS: atom_id res chain seq x y z
N MET A 1 -19.50 42.62 -8.97
CA MET A 1 -20.66 41.71 -9.00
C MET A 1 -20.46 40.46 -9.90
N TYR A 2 -19.82 40.57 -11.08
CA TYR A 2 -19.59 39.41 -11.99
C TYR A 2 -18.51 38.43 -11.51
N LEU A 3 -17.43 38.95 -10.92
CA LEU A 3 -16.35 38.15 -10.31
C LEU A 3 -16.85 37.30 -9.12
N ASP A 4 -17.79 37.81 -8.31
CA ASP A 4 -18.37 37.07 -7.19
C ASP A 4 -19.29 35.92 -7.67
N LYS A 5 -19.99 36.10 -8.80
CA LYS A 5 -20.76 35.01 -9.45
C LYS A 5 -19.84 33.92 -10.02
N ILE A 6 -18.70 34.30 -10.61
CA ILE A 6 -17.69 33.34 -11.10
C ILE A 6 -17.02 32.61 -9.93
N ALA A 7 -16.70 33.32 -8.84
CA ALA A 7 -16.06 32.74 -7.65
C ALA A 7 -16.98 31.73 -6.94
N ARG A 8 -18.27 32.06 -6.73
CA ARG A 8 -19.25 31.10 -6.15
C ARG A 8 -19.49 29.91 -7.07
N ARG A 9 -19.53 30.12 -8.39
CA ARG A 9 -19.69 29.06 -9.38
C ARG A 9 -18.50 28.10 -9.37
N ASN A 10 -17.28 28.63 -9.38
CA ASN A 10 -16.06 27.84 -9.31
C ASN A 10 -15.94 27.07 -7.98
N ARG A 11 -16.42 27.63 -6.86
CA ARG A 11 -16.47 26.92 -5.56
C ARG A 11 -17.34 25.66 -5.61
N SER A 12 -18.49 25.71 -6.26
CA SER A 12 -19.38 24.54 -6.35
C SER A 12 -18.75 23.39 -7.12
N GLU A 13 -17.98 23.70 -8.16
CA GLU A 13 -17.29 22.69 -8.96
C GLU A 13 -16.04 22.15 -8.27
N VAL A 14 -15.25 23.02 -7.62
CA VAL A 14 -14.12 22.60 -6.77
C VAL A 14 -14.60 21.60 -5.72
N PHE A 15 -15.75 21.88 -5.10
CA PHE A 15 -16.33 21.02 -4.07
C PHE A 15 -16.82 19.69 -4.63
N VAL A 16 -17.60 19.69 -5.72
CA VAL A 16 -18.14 18.46 -6.32
C VAL A 16 -17.02 17.59 -6.89
N VAL A 17 -16.12 18.17 -7.70
CA VAL A 17 -14.97 17.45 -8.27
C VAL A 17 -14.05 16.97 -7.15
N GLY A 18 -13.82 17.79 -6.12
CA GLY A 18 -13.01 17.43 -4.97
C GLY A 18 -13.58 16.25 -4.19
N ILE A 19 -14.87 16.26 -3.83
CA ILE A 19 -15.48 15.15 -3.07
C ILE A 19 -15.50 13.86 -3.87
N PHE A 20 -15.87 13.92 -5.15
CA PHE A 20 -15.90 12.73 -6.00
C PHE A 20 -14.48 12.18 -6.23
N ASN A 21 -13.49 13.05 -6.44
CA ASN A 21 -12.10 12.62 -6.57
C ASN A 21 -11.56 12.05 -5.26
N LEU A 22 -11.91 12.63 -4.11
CA LEU A 22 -11.54 12.11 -2.79
C LEU A 22 -12.09 10.70 -2.60
N ALA A 23 -13.38 10.48 -2.87
CA ALA A 23 -14.01 9.18 -2.76
C ALA A 23 -13.34 8.16 -3.69
N LEU A 24 -13.09 8.54 -4.94
CA LEU A 24 -12.43 7.70 -5.93
C LEU A 24 -11.00 7.33 -5.51
N LEU A 25 -10.22 8.31 -5.02
CA LEU A 25 -8.87 8.08 -4.50
C LEU A 25 -8.91 7.11 -3.32
N VAL A 26 -9.80 7.29 -2.35
CA VAL A 26 -9.87 6.37 -1.20
C VAL A 26 -10.23 4.95 -1.65
N ILE A 27 -11.22 4.81 -2.55
CA ILE A 27 -11.66 3.51 -3.09
C ILE A 27 -10.54 2.80 -3.87
N VAL A 28 -9.77 3.53 -4.67
CA VAL A 28 -8.70 2.96 -5.51
C VAL A 28 -7.42 2.72 -4.72
N LEU A 29 -7.05 3.64 -3.84
CA LEU A 29 -5.77 3.60 -3.13
C LEU A 29 -5.78 2.67 -1.93
N PHE A 30 -6.95 2.40 -1.33
CA PHE A 30 -7.05 1.41 -0.27
C PHE A 30 -6.54 0.01 -0.67
N PRO A 31 -7.03 -0.64 -1.74
CA PRO A 31 -6.53 -1.95 -2.15
C PRO A 31 -5.06 -1.88 -2.58
N VAL A 32 -4.63 -0.80 -3.25
CA VAL A 32 -3.22 -0.60 -3.62
C VAL A 32 -2.33 -0.59 -2.38
N MET A 33 -2.72 0.15 -1.34
CA MET A 33 -2.02 0.18 -0.06
C MET A 33 -1.93 -1.22 0.54
N SER A 34 -3.04 -1.94 0.63
CA SER A 34 -3.08 -3.29 1.19
C SER A 34 -2.19 -4.28 0.42
N ILE A 35 -2.19 -4.23 -0.91
CA ILE A 35 -1.31 -5.07 -1.75
C ILE A 35 0.16 -4.74 -1.51
N ILE A 36 0.52 -3.45 -1.46
CA ILE A 36 1.91 -3.04 -1.22
C ILE A 36 2.36 -3.46 0.18
N MET A 37 1.49 -3.34 1.19
CA MET A 37 1.76 -3.83 2.54
C MET A 37 1.99 -5.34 2.55
N LEU A 38 1.16 -6.10 1.84
CA LEU A 38 1.26 -7.56 1.73
C LEU A 38 2.56 -7.99 1.04
N VAL A 39 2.85 -7.39 -0.12
CA VAL A 39 4.09 -7.65 -0.86
C VAL A 39 5.33 -7.28 -0.05
N HIS A 40 5.29 -6.18 0.71
CA HIS A 40 6.41 -5.80 1.56
C HIS A 40 6.59 -6.77 2.75
N ALA A 41 5.48 -7.18 3.39
CA ALA A 41 5.50 -8.19 4.44
C ALA A 41 6.08 -9.52 3.92
N ASP A 42 5.66 -9.95 2.73
CA ASP A 42 6.17 -11.17 2.09
C ASP A 42 7.66 -11.06 1.75
N HIS A 43 8.12 -9.95 1.18
CA HIS A 43 9.54 -9.72 0.94
C HIS A 43 10.36 -9.77 2.24
N ARG A 44 9.82 -9.22 3.33
CA ARG A 44 10.44 -9.26 4.65
C ARG A 44 10.54 -10.70 5.19
N THR A 45 9.54 -11.53 4.97
CA THR A 45 9.51 -12.92 5.47
C THR A 45 9.96 -13.96 4.45
N ALA A 46 10.39 -13.55 3.25
CA ALA A 46 10.79 -14.45 2.17
C ALA A 46 11.99 -15.35 2.51
N TRP A 47 12.78 -14.99 3.51
CA TRP A 47 13.88 -15.83 4.01
C TRP A 47 13.41 -17.05 4.81
N LEU A 48 12.15 -17.06 5.27
CA LEU A 48 11.51 -18.19 5.96
C LEU A 48 10.78 -19.13 4.99
N SER A 49 10.49 -18.68 3.75
CA SER A 49 9.79 -19.51 2.76
C SER A 49 10.75 -20.49 2.11
N THR A 50 10.42 -21.78 2.18
CA THR A 50 11.12 -22.92 1.53
C THR A 50 11.17 -22.84 0.00
N ASP A 51 10.32 -22.00 -0.61
CA ASP A 51 10.10 -21.97 -2.06
C ASP A 51 11.14 -21.13 -2.83
N ASN A 52 11.80 -20.16 -2.19
CA ASN A 52 12.69 -19.23 -2.92
C ASN A 52 14.11 -19.78 -3.18
N PHE A 53 14.50 -20.89 -2.53
CA PHE A 53 15.89 -21.35 -2.53
C PHE A 53 16.07 -22.84 -2.89
N GLY A 54 15.02 -23.53 -3.36
CA GLY A 54 15.11 -24.95 -3.69
C GLY A 54 15.39 -25.86 -2.48
N ALA A 55 15.15 -25.35 -1.27
CA ALA A 55 15.53 -25.99 -0.01
C ALA A 55 14.28 -26.40 0.77
N GLN A 56 13.60 -27.45 0.29
CA GLN A 56 12.46 -28.06 0.98
C GLN A 56 12.84 -28.73 2.33
N SER A 57 14.13 -28.82 2.69
CA SER A 57 14.60 -29.60 3.83
C SER A 57 15.32 -28.82 4.94
N SER A 58 15.53 -27.51 4.80
CA SER A 58 16.54 -26.79 5.60
C SER A 58 16.00 -25.82 6.65
N PHE A 59 14.68 -25.64 6.75
CA PHE A 59 14.03 -24.82 7.76
C PHE A 59 12.90 -25.58 8.44
N SER A 60 13.09 -25.94 9.73
CA SER A 60 12.00 -26.42 10.58
C SER A 60 11.57 -25.29 11.50
N THR A 61 10.32 -24.85 11.40
CA THR A 61 9.77 -23.82 12.28
C THR A 61 8.74 -24.42 13.24
N TRP A 62 8.92 -24.22 14.53
CA TRP A 62 7.95 -24.57 15.58
C TRP A 62 7.49 -23.32 16.29
N SER A 63 6.21 -23.27 16.67
CA SER A 63 5.67 -22.16 17.44
C SER A 63 5.16 -22.64 18.80
N ILE A 64 5.47 -21.86 19.83
CA ILE A 64 4.91 -21.99 21.17
C ILE A 64 4.07 -20.74 21.40
N GLY A 65 2.76 -20.91 21.32
CA GLY A 65 1.80 -19.85 21.63
C GLY A 65 1.54 -19.77 23.13
N SER A 66 1.59 -18.56 23.68
CA SER A 66 0.98 -18.18 24.95
C SER A 66 -0.10 -17.12 24.65
N GLY A 67 -1.12 -16.97 25.50
CA GLY A 67 -2.20 -15.99 25.29
C GLY A 67 -1.70 -14.56 25.03
N ASP A 68 -0.49 -14.24 25.51
CA ASP A 68 0.15 -12.92 25.41
C ASP A 68 1.20 -12.80 24.29
N GLY A 69 1.47 -13.86 23.52
CA GLY A 69 2.47 -13.80 22.43
C GLY A 69 2.89 -15.16 21.90
N VAL A 70 3.75 -15.18 20.88
CA VAL A 70 4.21 -16.43 20.25
C VAL A 70 5.74 -16.45 20.22
N LEU A 71 6.34 -17.54 20.68
CA LEU A 71 7.76 -17.84 20.47
C LEU A 71 7.88 -18.79 19.28
N GLU A 72 8.55 -18.36 18.23
CA GLU A 72 8.86 -19.19 17.08
C GLU A 72 10.33 -19.61 17.09
N LEU A 73 10.58 -20.90 16.94
CA LEU A 73 11.90 -21.49 16.77
C LEU A 73 12.06 -21.93 15.33
N SER A 74 13.06 -21.40 14.63
CA SER A 74 13.45 -21.85 13.30
C SER A 74 14.84 -22.48 13.34
N GLN A 75 14.97 -23.75 12.95
CA GLN A 75 16.28 -24.37 12.75
C GLN A 75 16.73 -24.18 11.31
N VAL A 76 18.01 -23.87 11.11
CA VAL A 76 18.59 -23.56 9.79
C VAL A 76 19.82 -24.41 9.55
N ASP A 77 19.92 -25.03 8.38
CA ASP A 77 21.13 -25.72 7.97
C ASP A 77 22.31 -24.74 7.74
N ARG A 78 23.53 -25.24 7.93
CA ARG A 78 24.75 -24.41 7.91
C ARG A 78 25.00 -23.72 6.57
N ASP A 79 24.59 -24.34 5.47
CA ASP A 79 24.69 -23.80 4.11
C ASP A 79 23.70 -22.66 3.83
N GLN A 80 22.64 -22.53 4.64
CA GLN A 80 21.59 -21.51 4.48
C GLN A 80 21.69 -20.34 5.48
N LEU A 81 22.68 -20.36 6.39
CA LEU A 81 22.93 -19.28 7.36
C LEU A 81 23.08 -17.89 6.70
N GLY A 82 23.60 -17.84 5.47
CA GLY A 82 23.80 -16.60 4.71
C GLY A 82 22.51 -15.91 4.26
N VAL A 83 21.38 -16.62 4.28
CA VAL A 83 20.05 -16.10 3.90
C VAL A 83 19.37 -15.41 5.09
N VAL A 84 19.77 -15.75 6.32
CA VAL A 84 19.17 -15.20 7.54
C VAL A 84 19.57 -13.72 7.72
N PRO A 85 18.61 -12.79 7.80
CA PRO A 85 18.90 -11.36 7.89
C PRO A 85 19.34 -10.94 9.31
N ILE A 86 20.65 -10.93 9.55
CA ILE A 86 21.26 -10.55 10.84
C ILE A 86 21.71 -9.09 10.83
N LYS A 87 21.58 -8.40 11.97
CA LYS A 87 21.95 -6.98 12.15
C LYS A 87 23.47 -6.73 12.09
N ASN A 88 24.27 -7.65 12.61
CA ASN A 88 25.73 -7.49 12.80
C ASN A 88 26.63 -8.30 11.84
N SER A 89 26.11 -8.75 10.69
CA SER A 89 26.90 -9.37 9.60
C SER A 89 27.80 -10.57 9.98
N LYS A 90 27.59 -11.20 11.15
CA LYS A 90 28.24 -12.47 11.49
C LYS A 90 27.63 -13.56 10.61
N LYS A 91 28.40 -14.04 9.62
CA LYS A 91 27.96 -15.04 8.63
C LYS A 91 27.84 -16.46 9.19
N ASP A 92 28.45 -16.74 10.34
CA ASP A 92 28.35 -18.02 11.06
C ASP A 92 27.86 -17.70 12.47
N PHE A 93 26.70 -18.24 12.86
CA PHE A 93 26.10 -18.05 14.17
C PHE A 93 25.46 -19.35 14.64
N ARG A 94 25.53 -19.61 15.95
CA ARG A 94 24.86 -20.76 16.56
C ARG A 94 23.44 -20.44 16.99
N CYS A 95 23.21 -19.19 17.39
CA CYS A 95 21.92 -18.68 17.80
C CYS A 95 21.73 -17.22 17.36
N SER A 96 20.53 -16.89 16.86
CA SER A 96 20.08 -15.53 16.58
C SER A 96 18.69 -15.28 17.14
N VAL A 97 18.43 -14.06 17.62
CA VAL A 97 17.15 -13.68 18.20
C VAL A 97 16.59 -12.42 17.52
N GLY A 98 15.29 -12.43 17.22
CA GLY A 98 14.54 -11.25 16.82
C GLY A 98 13.27 -11.12 17.66
N THR A 99 13.14 -10.03 18.40
CA THR A 99 12.00 -9.80 19.27
C THR A 99 11.13 -8.68 18.70
N GLY A 100 9.84 -8.95 18.53
CA GLY A 100 8.86 -7.94 18.15
C GLY A 100 8.69 -6.86 19.23
N SER A 101 8.29 -5.66 18.82
CA SER A 101 8.17 -4.50 19.71
C SER A 101 7.16 -4.67 20.86
N ASN A 102 6.18 -5.57 20.67
CA ASN A 102 5.09 -5.88 21.60
C ASN A 102 5.12 -7.36 22.03
N ALA A 103 6.27 -8.02 21.92
CA ALA A 103 6.41 -9.40 22.35
C ALA A 103 6.26 -9.53 23.88
N SER A 104 5.76 -10.67 24.34
CA SER A 104 5.61 -10.94 25.78
C SER A 104 6.98 -10.93 26.48
N GLU A 105 7.05 -10.21 27.60
CA GLU A 105 8.27 -10.07 28.40
C GLU A 105 8.79 -11.42 28.94
N GLN A 106 7.91 -12.42 29.06
CA GLN A 106 8.28 -13.77 29.45
C GLN A 106 9.20 -14.43 28.40
N PHE A 107 8.88 -14.25 27.12
CA PHE A 107 9.69 -14.80 26.04
C PHE A 107 10.98 -14.01 25.84
N SER A 108 10.95 -12.69 25.98
CA SER A 108 12.19 -11.89 25.90
C SER A 108 13.17 -12.26 27.01
N ARG A 109 12.71 -12.43 28.26
CA ARG A 109 13.56 -12.86 29.38
C ARG A 109 14.10 -14.28 29.21
N TYR A 110 13.32 -15.19 28.63
CA TYR A 110 13.78 -16.54 28.33
C TYR A 110 14.91 -16.53 27.28
N LEU A 111 14.84 -15.64 26.29
CA LEU A 111 15.88 -15.54 25.27
C LEU A 111 17.14 -14.82 25.75
N ASP A 112 17.01 -13.84 26.65
CA ASP A 112 18.16 -13.23 27.33
C ASP A 112 18.96 -14.28 28.11
N TYR A 113 18.29 -15.27 28.70
CA TYR A 113 18.94 -16.40 29.37
C TYR A 113 19.74 -17.29 28.41
N LEU A 114 19.27 -17.46 27.16
CA LEU A 114 19.96 -18.27 26.15
C LEU A 114 21.24 -17.62 25.60
N SER A 115 21.50 -16.34 25.90
CA SER A 115 22.75 -15.63 25.56
C SER A 115 23.15 -15.76 24.08
N CYS A 116 22.21 -15.54 23.17
CA CYS A 116 22.46 -15.70 21.74
C CYS A 116 23.45 -14.68 21.17
N GLU A 117 24.31 -15.14 20.26
CA GLU A 117 25.49 -14.39 19.79
C GLU A 117 25.17 -13.25 18.80
N SER A 118 23.95 -13.25 18.27
CA SER A 118 23.53 -12.34 17.19
C SER A 118 22.05 -11.99 17.28
N THR A 119 21.67 -10.89 16.64
CA THR A 119 20.28 -10.42 16.56
C THR A 119 19.81 -10.32 15.11
N LEU A 120 18.58 -10.74 14.85
CA LEU A 120 17.91 -10.52 13.58
C LEU A 120 17.74 -9.01 13.31
N LYS A 121 17.61 -8.65 12.04
CA LYS A 121 17.20 -7.28 11.67
C LYS A 121 15.78 -7.03 12.16
N ASP A 122 15.53 -5.82 12.65
CA ASP A 122 14.20 -5.39 13.12
C ASP A 122 13.15 -5.51 11.98
N SER A 123 13.59 -5.39 10.73
CA SER A 123 12.80 -5.58 9.52
C SER A 123 12.57 -7.04 9.12
N ALA A 124 12.95 -8.04 9.92
CA ALA A 124 12.84 -9.47 9.60
C ALA A 124 11.97 -10.27 10.59
N VAL A 125 11.58 -9.67 11.72
CA VAL A 125 10.64 -10.25 12.71
C VAL A 125 9.27 -10.38 12.07
N ILE A 126 8.57 -11.52 12.19
CA ILE A 126 7.30 -11.81 11.47
C ILE A 126 6.13 -10.97 11.98
N ASP A 127 5.97 -10.84 13.30
CA ASP A 127 4.85 -10.15 13.95
C ASP A 127 5.37 -9.26 15.09
N PRO A 128 4.75 -8.10 15.37
CA PRO A 128 5.12 -7.29 16.53
C PRO A 128 5.01 -8.03 17.88
N ARG A 129 4.23 -9.11 17.99
CA ARG A 129 4.06 -9.93 19.20
C ARG A 129 4.89 -11.21 19.21
N THR A 130 5.56 -11.54 18.11
CA THR A 130 6.37 -12.74 18.03
C THR A 130 7.77 -12.49 18.52
N THR A 131 8.35 -13.53 19.10
CA THR A 131 9.78 -13.61 19.35
C THR A 131 10.31 -14.77 18.51
N HIS A 132 11.31 -14.53 17.66
CA HIS A 132 11.92 -15.55 16.81
C HIS A 132 13.30 -15.92 17.34
N LEU A 133 13.52 -17.21 17.46
CA LEU A 133 14.79 -17.82 17.80
C LEU A 133 15.25 -18.64 16.59
N VAL A 134 16.41 -18.32 16.05
CA VAL A 134 17.00 -19.02 14.91
C VAL A 134 18.23 -19.78 15.40
N THR A 135 18.24 -21.10 15.26
CA THR A 135 19.35 -21.97 15.70
C THR A 135 19.90 -22.81 14.57
N LEU A 136 21.17 -23.19 14.63
CA LEU A 136 21.73 -24.15 13.69
C LEU A 136 21.06 -25.53 13.85
N ALA A 137 20.68 -26.18 12.76
CA ALA A 137 20.15 -27.54 12.80
C ALA A 137 21.25 -28.52 13.26
N ASP A 138 20.96 -29.30 14.31
CA ASP A 138 21.79 -30.44 14.67
C ASP A 138 21.60 -31.52 13.60
N SER A 139 22.71 -32.04 13.07
CA SER A 139 22.80 -32.98 11.94
C SER A 139 22.03 -34.30 12.08
N LYS A 140 21.27 -34.48 13.17
CA LYS A 140 20.54 -35.70 13.52
C LYS A 140 19.02 -35.63 13.32
N THR A 141 18.46 -34.49 12.93
CA THR A 141 16.99 -34.36 12.81
C THR A 141 16.58 -33.92 11.41
N LYS A 142 16.76 -34.79 10.42
CA LYS A 142 16.02 -34.69 9.16
C LYS A 142 14.57 -35.11 9.43
N SER A 143 13.73 -34.15 9.78
CA SER A 143 12.28 -34.39 9.82
C SER A 143 11.77 -34.35 8.37
N GLN A 144 11.42 -35.52 7.82
CA GLN A 144 10.65 -35.61 6.57
C GLN A 144 9.19 -35.32 6.91
N ALA A 145 8.77 -34.07 6.73
CA ALA A 145 7.38 -33.75 6.50
C ALA A 145 7.18 -33.68 4.98
N HIS A 146 6.53 -34.71 4.44
CA HIS A 146 5.97 -34.72 3.10
C HIS A 146 4.75 -33.80 3.13
N ASP A 147 4.72 -32.75 2.31
CA ASP A 147 3.48 -32.13 1.84
C ASP A 147 3.70 -31.62 0.41
N GLU A 148 2.70 -31.83 -0.44
CA GLU A 148 2.68 -31.42 -1.84
C GLU A 148 2.79 -29.89 -1.93
N VAL A 149 3.85 -29.40 -2.59
CA VAL A 149 4.07 -27.97 -2.80
C VAL A 149 3.40 -27.55 -4.11
N GLU A 150 2.21 -26.96 -3.99
CA GLU A 150 1.73 -26.02 -5.00
C GLU A 150 2.58 -24.75 -4.92
N ALA A 151 3.28 -24.43 -6.01
CA ALA A 151 4.08 -23.22 -6.11
C ALA A 151 3.20 -21.98 -5.94
N LYS A 152 3.21 -21.37 -4.75
CA LYS A 152 2.54 -20.10 -4.51
C LYS A 152 3.43 -18.95 -5.00
N THR A 153 2.99 -18.29 -6.06
CA THR A 153 3.47 -16.94 -6.39
C THR A 153 3.26 -16.02 -5.19
N SER A 154 4.12 -15.01 -5.01
CA SER A 154 4.08 -14.03 -3.90
C SER A 154 2.78 -13.23 -3.76
N LEU A 155 1.84 -13.41 -4.70
CA LEU A 155 0.43 -13.08 -4.55
C LEU A 155 -0.36 -14.35 -4.84
N ASP A 156 -1.06 -14.86 -3.83
CA ASP A 156 -1.97 -16.00 -3.93
C ASP A 156 -3.03 -15.73 -5.02
N TYR A 157 -3.44 -16.75 -5.77
CA TYR A 157 -4.54 -16.68 -6.75
C TYR A 157 -5.80 -16.08 -6.14
N THR A 158 -6.03 -16.30 -4.85
CA THR A 158 -7.13 -15.72 -4.07
C THR A 158 -7.04 -14.20 -4.00
N VAL A 159 -5.85 -13.64 -3.75
CA VAL A 159 -5.66 -12.18 -3.70
C VAL A 159 -5.87 -11.57 -5.08
N TRP A 160 -5.33 -12.20 -6.13
CA TRP A 160 -5.54 -11.76 -7.51
C TRP A 160 -7.03 -11.75 -7.90
N TYR A 161 -7.77 -12.80 -7.52
CA TYR A 161 -9.20 -12.87 -7.76
C TYR A 161 -9.96 -11.74 -7.04
N LEU A 162 -9.68 -11.52 -5.75
CA LEU A 162 -10.32 -10.45 -4.97
C LEU A 162 -10.05 -9.06 -5.56
N VAL A 163 -8.81 -8.79 -5.97
CA VAL A 163 -8.42 -7.52 -6.61
C VAL A 163 -9.16 -7.33 -7.93
N LEU A 164 -9.24 -8.38 -8.76
CA LEU A 164 -9.89 -8.29 -10.06
C LEU A 164 -11.41 -8.05 -9.92
N VAL A 165 -12.07 -8.77 -9.01
CA VAL A 165 -13.48 -8.57 -8.68
C VAL A 165 -13.72 -7.15 -8.17
N TYR A 166 -12.86 -6.65 -7.28
CA TYR A 166 -12.96 -5.28 -6.76
C TYR A 166 -12.79 -4.23 -7.86
N VAL A 167 -11.83 -4.40 -8.77
CA VAL A 167 -11.62 -3.50 -9.90
C VAL A 167 -12.86 -3.44 -10.79
N ILE A 168 -13.42 -4.61 -11.14
CA ILE A 168 -14.57 -4.68 -12.05
C ILE A 168 -15.84 -4.13 -11.40
N ILE A 169 -16.14 -4.53 -10.16
CA ILE A 169 -17.42 -4.22 -9.51
C ILE A 169 -17.42 -2.82 -8.89
N VAL A 170 -16.27 -2.34 -8.40
CA VAL A 170 -16.21 -1.07 -7.63
C VAL A 170 -15.49 0.01 -8.45
N VAL A 171 -14.26 -0.23 -8.88
CA VAL A 171 -13.42 0.83 -9.49
C VAL A 171 -14.00 1.30 -10.83
N ILE A 172 -14.36 0.38 -11.72
CA ILE A 172 -14.89 0.74 -13.06
C ILE A 172 -16.18 1.58 -12.96
N PRO A 173 -17.22 1.18 -12.20
CA PRO A 173 -18.41 2.01 -12.03
C PRO A 173 -18.11 3.38 -11.40
N CYS A 174 -17.22 3.46 -10.41
CA CYS A 174 -16.83 4.74 -9.81
C CYS A 174 -16.15 5.68 -10.82
N LEU A 175 -15.29 5.14 -11.71
CA LEU A 175 -14.68 5.91 -12.79
C LEU A 175 -15.73 6.43 -13.78
N ILE A 176 -16.71 5.61 -14.15
CA ILE A 176 -17.82 6.00 -15.04
C ILE A 176 -18.66 7.10 -14.38
N CYS A 177 -18.99 6.96 -13.10
CA CYS A 177 -19.71 7.97 -12.33
C CYS A 177 -18.95 9.29 -12.26
N PHE A 178 -17.65 9.25 -11.94
CA PHE A 178 -16.78 10.43 -11.94
C PHE A 178 -16.79 11.12 -13.30
N TRP A 179 -16.65 10.34 -14.37
CA TRP A 179 -16.68 10.86 -15.73
C TRP A 179 -18.02 11.52 -16.06
N ASN A 180 -19.15 10.91 -15.70
CA ASN A 180 -20.48 11.47 -15.94
C ASN A 180 -20.73 12.76 -15.16
N VAL A 181 -20.32 12.81 -13.89
CA VAL A 181 -20.41 14.03 -13.06
C VAL A 181 -19.58 15.16 -13.68
N SER A 182 -18.39 14.86 -14.22
CA SER A 182 -17.57 15.86 -14.90
C SER A 182 -18.27 16.48 -16.13
N LYS A 183 -19.13 15.70 -16.83
CA LYS A 183 -19.89 16.18 -18.00
C LYS A 183 -20.98 17.17 -17.64
N ILE A 184 -21.56 17.08 -16.44
CA ILE A 184 -22.66 17.96 -16.00
C ILE A 184 -22.23 19.44 -16.05
N PHE A 185 -20.93 19.69 -15.90
CA PHE A 185 -20.40 21.05 -15.96
C PHE A 185 -20.13 21.52 -17.39
N ASP A 186 -20.06 20.65 -18.42
CA ASP A 186 -19.61 21.03 -19.77
C ASP A 186 -20.43 22.16 -20.42
N SER A 187 -21.74 22.17 -20.26
CA SER A 187 -22.60 23.26 -20.74
C SER A 187 -22.22 24.61 -20.10
N LYS A 188 -21.95 24.58 -18.79
CA LYS A 188 -21.49 25.74 -18.02
C LYS A 188 -20.12 26.22 -18.52
N TRP A 189 -19.25 25.33 -18.96
CA TRP A 189 -17.94 25.71 -19.48
C TRP A 189 -18.02 26.36 -20.86
N GLY A 190 -18.90 25.86 -21.74
CA GLY A 190 -19.17 26.46 -23.04
C GLY A 190 -19.63 27.93 -22.93
N ASP A 191 -20.56 28.22 -22.02
CA ASP A 191 -21.02 29.60 -21.80
C ASP A 191 -19.89 30.52 -21.30
N THR A 192 -19.07 30.02 -20.39
CA THR A 192 -17.98 30.81 -19.81
C THR A 192 -16.88 31.06 -20.83
N ALA A 193 -16.53 30.06 -21.62
CA ALA A 193 -15.56 30.18 -22.70
C ALA A 193 -16.05 31.14 -23.80
N LYS A 194 -17.34 31.13 -24.17
CA LYS A 194 -17.93 32.13 -25.06
C LYS A 194 -17.79 33.56 -24.52
N THR A 195 -18.05 33.77 -23.22
CA THR A 195 -17.86 35.10 -22.61
C THR A 195 -16.39 35.54 -22.55
N MET A 196 -15.44 34.60 -22.44
CA MET A 196 -14.01 34.90 -22.49
C MET A 196 -13.56 35.24 -23.91
N ALA A 197 -14.06 34.51 -24.92
CA ALA A 197 -13.81 34.77 -26.33
C ALA A 197 -14.33 36.15 -26.75
N LEU A 198 -15.54 36.55 -26.32
CA LEU A 198 -16.11 37.88 -26.55
C LEU A 198 -15.26 39.02 -25.94
N ARG A 199 -14.40 38.71 -24.97
CA ARG A 199 -13.47 39.67 -24.33
C ARG A 199 -12.07 39.66 -24.95
N GLY A 200 -11.86 38.92 -26.03
CA GLY A 200 -10.57 38.81 -26.71
C GLY A 200 -9.51 38.02 -25.93
N ILE A 201 -9.92 37.20 -24.96
CA ILE A 201 -8.97 36.37 -24.21
C ILE A 201 -8.45 35.26 -25.14
N PRO A 202 -7.12 35.08 -25.27
CA PRO A 202 -6.57 34.04 -26.12
C PRO A 202 -6.98 32.64 -25.65
N LYS A 203 -7.31 31.76 -26.61
CA LYS A 203 -7.86 30.40 -26.39
C LYS A 203 -7.05 29.58 -25.35
N VAL A 204 -5.72 29.68 -25.38
CA VAL A 204 -4.82 28.99 -24.43
C VAL A 204 -5.03 29.48 -22.99
N PHE A 205 -5.11 30.79 -22.79
CA PHE A 205 -5.31 31.37 -21.46
C PHE A 205 -6.72 31.10 -20.93
N ALA A 206 -7.73 31.12 -21.81
CA ALA A 206 -9.09 30.72 -21.46
C ALA A 206 -9.13 29.26 -20.98
N ALA A 207 -8.51 28.33 -21.73
CA ALA A 207 -8.45 26.92 -21.33
C ALA A 207 -7.79 26.70 -19.96
N LEU A 208 -6.72 27.45 -19.66
CA LEU A 208 -5.99 27.36 -18.39
C LEU A 208 -6.79 27.95 -17.21
N MET A 209 -7.47 29.08 -17.43
CA MET A 209 -8.37 29.67 -16.43
C MET A 209 -9.59 28.77 -16.15
N LEU A 210 -10.09 28.09 -17.18
CA LEU A 210 -11.18 27.14 -17.04
C LEU A 210 -10.72 25.83 -16.39
N SER A 211 -9.45 25.43 -16.47
CA SER A 211 -8.95 24.25 -15.75
C SER A 211 -8.56 24.54 -14.30
N ALA A 212 -8.34 25.79 -13.90
CA ALA A 212 -7.89 26.15 -12.55
C ALA A 212 -8.81 25.65 -11.42
N ALA A 213 -10.13 25.77 -11.59
CA ALA A 213 -11.11 25.33 -10.60
C ALA A 213 -11.09 23.80 -10.37
N PRO A 214 -11.24 22.95 -11.41
CA PRO A 214 -11.15 21.50 -11.22
C PRO A 214 -9.76 21.05 -10.76
N LEU A 215 -8.67 21.66 -11.24
CA LEU A 215 -7.32 21.36 -10.76
C LEU A 215 -7.17 21.61 -9.27
N THR A 216 -7.71 22.72 -8.76
CA THR A 216 -7.71 23.03 -7.33
C THR A 216 -8.50 21.98 -6.55
N GLY A 217 -9.65 21.53 -7.08
CA GLY A 217 -10.45 20.44 -6.50
C GLY A 217 -9.68 19.11 -6.45
N LEU A 218 -8.97 18.76 -7.52
CA LEU A 218 -8.15 17.55 -7.60
C LEU A 218 -6.98 17.57 -6.62
N ILE A 219 -6.27 18.69 -6.49
CA ILE A 219 -5.13 18.82 -5.57
C ILE A 219 -5.60 18.78 -4.12
N THR A 220 -6.64 19.55 -3.78
CA THR A 220 -7.17 19.59 -2.41
C THR A 220 -7.70 18.23 -1.97
N SER A 221 -8.42 17.53 -2.84
CA SER A 221 -8.89 16.17 -2.55
C SER A 221 -7.76 15.15 -2.40
N PHE A 222 -6.69 15.24 -3.19
CA PHE A 222 -5.52 14.39 -3.00
C PHE A 222 -4.86 14.60 -1.63
N LEU A 223 -4.68 15.85 -1.21
CA LEU A 223 -4.13 16.16 0.12
C LEU A 223 -5.03 15.64 1.24
N VAL A 224 -6.35 15.82 1.11
CA VAL A 224 -7.32 15.33 2.09
C VAL A 224 -7.38 13.80 2.11
N ALA A 225 -7.14 13.12 0.99
CA ALA A 225 -7.15 11.65 0.89
C ALA A 225 -6.05 10.99 1.75
N ALA A 226 -4.97 11.71 2.06
CA ALA A 226 -3.92 11.20 2.93
C ALA A 226 -4.41 10.90 4.35
N VAL A 227 -5.40 11.64 4.85
CA VAL A 227 -5.95 11.47 6.21
C VAL A 227 -6.66 10.12 6.38
N PRO A 228 -7.70 9.76 5.59
CA PRO A 228 -8.34 8.46 5.70
C PRO A 228 -7.37 7.31 5.38
N LEU A 229 -6.46 7.48 4.41
CA LEU A 229 -5.46 6.44 4.10
C LEU A 229 -4.50 6.20 5.27
N TYR A 230 -4.05 7.26 5.95
CA TYR A 230 -3.24 7.14 7.16
C TYR A 230 -3.98 6.45 8.29
N LEU A 231 -5.26 6.79 8.53
CA LEU A 231 -6.05 6.13 9.56
C LEU A 231 -6.21 4.63 9.27
N VAL A 232 -6.50 4.29 8.01
CA VAL A 232 -6.65 2.90 7.60
C VAL A 232 -5.32 2.14 7.68
N SER A 233 -4.19 2.76 7.31
CA SER A 233 -2.87 2.12 7.43
C SER A 233 -2.53 1.79 8.89
N ARG A 234 -2.98 2.62 9.85
CA ARG A 234 -2.86 2.33 11.28
C ARG A 234 -3.76 1.19 11.74
N VAL A 235 -5.00 1.14 11.27
CA VAL A 235 -5.92 0.04 11.60
C VAL A 235 -5.39 -1.29 11.07
N LEU A 236 -4.80 -1.30 9.86
CA LEU A 236 -4.23 -2.51 9.27
C LEU A 236 -3.07 -3.09 10.06
N GLN A 237 -2.37 -2.32 10.91
CA GLN A 237 -1.32 -2.86 11.81
C GLN A 237 -1.87 -3.86 12.83
N HIS A 238 -3.18 -3.83 13.09
CA HIS A 238 -3.85 -4.75 14.00
C HIS A 238 -4.49 -5.94 13.28
N VAL A 239 -4.43 -5.98 11.95
CA VAL A 239 -4.96 -7.09 11.16
C VAL A 239 -3.85 -8.10 10.94
N SER A 240 -4.12 -9.35 11.28
CA SER A 240 -3.29 -10.50 10.90
C SER A 240 -3.81 -11.07 9.58
N TRP A 241 -2.93 -11.23 8.59
CA TRP A 241 -3.23 -11.93 7.34
C TRP A 241 -2.43 -13.23 7.29
N GLU A 242 -3.11 -14.37 7.08
CA GLU A 242 -2.46 -15.70 7.06
C GLU A 242 -1.58 -15.98 8.30
N GLY A 243 -2.01 -15.49 9.47
CA GLY A 243 -1.26 -15.65 10.73
C GLY A 243 -0.07 -14.70 10.90
N ARG A 244 0.17 -13.77 9.96
CA ARG A 244 1.24 -12.75 10.03
C ARG A 244 0.65 -11.36 10.25
N GLY A 245 1.17 -10.64 11.23
CA GLY A 245 0.84 -9.23 11.47
C GLY A 245 1.61 -8.27 10.56
N PHE A 246 1.02 -7.11 10.27
CA PHE A 246 1.71 -6.01 9.60
C PHE A 246 2.54 -5.19 10.60
N LEU A 247 3.80 -4.91 10.26
CA LEU A 247 4.64 -3.99 11.02
C LEU A 247 4.31 -2.54 10.68
N LEU A 248 4.77 -1.63 11.56
CA LEU A 248 4.70 -0.20 11.33
C LEU A 248 5.40 0.21 10.01
N ILE A 249 6.51 -0.43 9.69
CA ILE A 249 7.27 -0.19 8.45
C ILE A 249 6.45 -0.61 7.22
N ASP A 250 5.76 -1.75 7.28
CA ASP A 250 4.90 -2.23 6.20
C ASP A 250 3.80 -1.21 5.91
N ALA A 251 3.15 -0.67 6.96
CA ALA A 251 2.13 0.35 6.85
C ALA A 251 2.64 1.68 6.25
N TRP A 252 3.86 2.10 6.60
CA TRP A 252 4.46 3.30 6.01
C TRP A 252 4.81 3.12 4.53
N ILE A 253 5.34 1.96 4.16
CA ILE A 253 5.67 1.63 2.77
C ILE A 253 4.40 1.51 1.94
N GLY A 254 3.37 0.86 2.47
CA GLY A 254 2.03 0.83 1.90
C GLY A 254 1.47 2.22 1.65
N LEU A 255 1.49 3.08 2.68
CA LEU A 255 0.99 4.45 2.57
C LEU A 255 1.77 5.28 1.54
N GLY A 256 3.11 5.21 1.56
CA GLY A 256 3.96 5.93 0.62
C GLY A 256 3.74 5.48 -0.82
N GLY A 257 3.61 4.17 -1.05
CA GLY A 257 3.29 3.60 -2.35
C GLY A 257 1.91 3.99 -2.85
N ALA A 258 0.89 3.93 -1.99
CA ALA A 258 -0.47 4.33 -2.31
C ALA A 258 -0.58 5.83 -2.62
N LEU A 259 0.05 6.71 -1.84
CA LEU A 259 0.09 8.15 -2.12
C LEU A 259 0.80 8.47 -3.43
N SER A 260 1.88 7.74 -3.74
CA SER A 260 2.60 7.88 -5.01
C SER A 260 1.72 7.49 -6.20
N CYS A 261 0.99 6.38 -6.09
CA CYS A 261 0.00 5.96 -7.09
C CYS A 261 -1.14 6.99 -7.22
N GLY A 262 -1.62 7.52 -6.10
CA GLY A 262 -2.63 8.57 -6.05
C GLY A 262 -2.21 9.87 -6.73
N ALA A 263 -0.94 10.26 -6.57
CA ALA A 263 -0.39 11.43 -7.24
C ALA A 263 -0.39 11.24 -8.76
N LEU A 264 0.09 10.08 -9.25
CA LEU A 264 0.06 9.73 -10.67
C LEU A 264 -1.36 9.72 -11.23
N PHE A 265 -2.30 9.10 -10.51
CA PHE A 265 -3.71 9.07 -10.88
C PHE A 265 -4.30 10.48 -10.99
N THR A 266 -4.00 11.34 -10.02
CA THR A 266 -4.45 12.73 -9.99
C THR A 266 -3.87 13.54 -11.15
N ILE A 267 -2.59 13.32 -11.51
CA ILE A 267 -1.93 13.95 -12.67
C ILE A 267 -2.62 13.51 -13.97
N VAL A 268 -2.95 12.23 -14.13
CA VAL A 268 -3.65 11.73 -15.32
C VAL A 268 -5.04 12.37 -15.43
N LEU A 269 -5.81 12.43 -14.34
CA LEU A 269 -7.11 13.10 -14.33
C LEU A 269 -6.99 14.61 -14.61
N ALA A 270 -5.97 15.27 -14.09
CA ALA A 270 -5.66 16.67 -14.39
C ALA A 270 -5.35 16.87 -15.88
N ALA A 271 -4.55 16.00 -16.49
CA ALA A 271 -4.24 16.07 -17.92
C ALA A 271 -5.50 15.85 -18.78
N LEU A 272 -6.33 14.85 -18.44
CA LEU A 272 -7.58 14.56 -19.15
C LEU A 272 -8.59 15.72 -19.06
N THR A 273 -8.73 16.32 -17.87
CA THR A 273 -9.62 17.47 -17.68
C THR A 273 -9.11 18.69 -18.46
N CYS A 274 -7.80 18.98 -18.42
CA CYS A 274 -7.18 20.04 -19.23
C CYS A 274 -7.39 19.81 -20.74
N ALA A 275 -7.11 18.60 -21.25
CA ALA A 275 -7.28 18.28 -22.66
C ALA A 275 -8.74 18.43 -23.13
N ARG A 276 -9.69 17.97 -22.31
CA ARG A 276 -11.12 18.13 -22.58
C ARG A 276 -11.55 19.59 -22.61
N ARG A 277 -11.06 20.41 -21.67
CA ARG A 277 -11.35 21.85 -21.62
C ARG A 277 -10.73 22.58 -22.82
N GLY A 278 -9.53 22.19 -23.23
CA GLY A 278 -8.90 22.67 -24.47
C GLY A 278 -9.76 22.40 -25.71
N LYS A 279 -10.32 21.19 -25.83
CA LYS A 279 -11.23 20.83 -26.93
C LYS A 279 -12.49 21.71 -26.96
N ILE A 280 -13.13 21.93 -25.81
CA ILE A 280 -14.33 22.78 -25.71
C ILE A 280 -14.03 24.22 -26.13
N VAL A 281 -12.87 24.76 -25.77
CA VAL A 281 -12.47 26.12 -26.17
C VAL A 281 -12.12 26.21 -27.66
N ALA A 282 -11.57 25.15 -28.24
CA ALA A 282 -11.27 25.09 -29.67
C ALA A 282 -12.54 25.06 -30.54
N GLU A 283 -13.61 24.42 -30.07
CA GLU A 283 -14.90 24.31 -30.77
C GLU A 283 -15.77 25.58 -30.71
N ILE A 284 -15.33 26.62 -29.99
CA ILE A 284 -15.99 27.93 -29.95
C ILE A 284 -15.35 28.79 -31.05
N ASP A 285 -15.88 28.65 -32.25
CA ASP A 285 -15.76 29.59 -33.36
C ASP A 285 -17.14 30.21 -33.64
#